data_AF-A0A382NKE2-F1
#
_entry.id   AF-A0A382NKE2-F1
#
_cell.length_a   1.000
_cell.length_b   1.000
_cell.length_c   1.000
_cell.angle_alpha   90.00
_cell.angle_beta   90.00
_cell.angle_gamma   90.00
#
_symmetry.space_group_name_H-M   'P 1'
#
loop_
_entity.id
_entity.type
_entity.pdbx_description
1 polymer ?
#
loop_
_entity_poly.entity_id
_entity_poly.type
_entity_poly.pdbx_seq_one_letter_code
_entity_poly.pdbx_strand_id
1 'polypeptide(L)'
;MVTGKPGIKKLVYAFSEGDASLTDLLGGKGSNLCEMFRLGLPVPPGFVISTETCLEYFNLGNRLPDGLTDSIRGSVGQIEEKMGRKFGSLERPLLVSVRSGARVSMPGMMDTILNLGIDDAIAQGLAEEMCDLRTALDAHRRFLKIYADVVMEVEPGVFEEILTLHKDRDRVTEDHQLAPETLHNVISDYKSAIRRATGADIPTDPWDQLIHATEA
;
A
#
# COMPACT_ATOMS: atom_id res chain seq x y z
N MET A 1 -7.62 20.83 -34.42
CA MET A 1 -7.51 21.65 -33.20
C MET A 1 -8.87 21.64 -32.52
N VAL A 2 -9.03 20.82 -31.48
CA VAL A 2 -10.21 20.87 -30.60
C VAL A 2 -9.76 21.58 -29.34
N THR A 3 -9.97 22.90 -29.29
CA THR A 3 -9.80 23.72 -28.10
C THR A 3 -11.06 23.61 -27.26
N GLY A 4 -11.18 22.52 -26.50
CA GLY A 4 -12.10 22.44 -25.38
C GLY A 4 -11.40 22.96 -24.13
N LYS A 5 -12.03 23.86 -23.37
CA LYS A 5 -11.61 24.15 -21.99
C LYS A 5 -11.40 22.80 -21.27
N PRO A 6 -10.29 22.59 -20.53
CA PRO A 6 -10.18 21.40 -19.72
C PRO A 6 -11.27 21.50 -18.66
N GLY A 7 -12.33 20.70 -18.81
CA GLY A 7 -13.18 20.40 -17.67
C GLY A 7 -12.29 19.81 -16.58
N ILE A 8 -12.56 20.15 -15.32
CA ILE A 8 -11.79 19.65 -14.17
C ILE A 8 -11.77 18.12 -14.29
N LYS A 9 -10.61 17.57 -14.67
CA LYS A 9 -10.46 16.12 -14.81
C LYS A 9 -10.44 15.53 -13.41
N LYS A 10 -11.32 14.57 -13.18
CA LYS A 10 -11.35 13.83 -11.92
C LYS A 10 -10.20 12.84 -11.89
N LEU A 11 -9.37 12.93 -10.85
CA LEU A 11 -8.13 12.16 -10.72
C LEU A 11 -8.35 10.79 -10.05
N VAL A 12 -9.27 10.75 -9.09
CA VAL A 12 -9.53 9.58 -8.23
C VAL A 12 -11.01 9.22 -8.30
N TYR A 13 -11.31 7.93 -8.44
CA TYR A 13 -12.67 7.39 -8.58
C TYR A 13 -12.91 6.35 -7.49
N ALA A 14 -13.93 6.54 -6.67
CA ALA A 14 -14.37 5.49 -5.75
C ALA A 14 -14.93 4.29 -6.55
N PHE A 15 -14.91 3.08 -5.98
CA PHE A 15 -15.45 1.89 -6.67
C PHE A 15 -16.92 2.03 -7.10
N SER A 16 -17.71 2.86 -6.42
CA SER A 16 -19.09 3.17 -6.78
C SER A 16 -19.23 4.06 -8.04
N GLU A 17 -18.14 4.62 -8.56
CA GLU A 17 -18.14 5.64 -9.60
C GLU A 17 -17.66 5.14 -10.96
N GLY A 18 -17.34 3.84 -11.06
CA GLY A 18 -16.95 3.20 -12.31
C GLY A 18 -17.67 1.89 -12.57
N ASP A 19 -17.34 1.25 -13.68
CA ASP A 19 -17.79 -0.10 -14.06
C ASP A 19 -16.81 -0.70 -15.08
N ALA A 20 -17.09 -1.93 -15.54
CA ALA A 20 -16.24 -2.64 -16.49
C ALA A 20 -16.01 -1.90 -17.82
N SER A 21 -16.90 -0.96 -18.20
CA SER A 21 -16.76 -0.19 -19.45
C SER A 21 -15.64 0.85 -19.38
N LEU A 22 -15.25 1.28 -18.18
CA LEU A 22 -14.21 2.30 -17.95
C LEU A 22 -12.78 1.71 -17.87
N THR A 23 -12.52 0.57 -18.52
CA THR A 23 -11.23 -0.12 -18.47
C THR A 23 -10.06 0.75 -18.98
N ASP A 24 -10.31 1.62 -19.96
CA ASP A 24 -9.29 2.53 -20.47
C ASP A 24 -8.87 3.59 -19.44
N LEU A 25 -9.82 4.02 -18.60
CA LEU A 25 -9.64 5.08 -17.60
C LEU A 25 -9.19 4.54 -16.23
N LEU A 26 -9.68 3.37 -15.83
CA LEU A 26 -9.47 2.79 -14.49
C LEU A 26 -8.51 1.58 -14.49
N GLY A 27 -8.05 1.17 -15.68
CA GLY A 27 -7.31 -0.07 -15.86
C GLY A 27 -8.18 -1.31 -15.65
N GLY A 28 -7.69 -2.48 -16.06
CA GLY A 28 -8.48 -3.72 -16.01
C GLY A 28 -8.78 -4.21 -14.58
N LYS A 29 -7.87 -3.97 -13.62
CA LYS A 29 -8.12 -4.31 -12.21
C LYS A 29 -9.12 -3.35 -11.57
N GLY A 30 -8.95 -2.04 -11.81
CA GLY A 30 -9.81 -1.01 -11.24
C GLY A 30 -11.24 -1.09 -11.77
N SER A 31 -11.43 -1.20 -13.08
CA SER A 31 -12.75 -1.32 -13.70
C SER A 31 -13.51 -2.56 -13.21
N ASN A 32 -12.84 -3.70 -13.07
CA ASN A 32 -13.42 -4.93 -12.53
C ASN A 32 -13.78 -4.81 -11.04
N LEU A 33 -12.97 -4.15 -10.22
CA LEU A 33 -13.31 -3.89 -8.82
C LEU A 33 -14.55 -2.99 -8.70
N CYS A 34 -14.64 -1.96 -9.55
CA CYS A 34 -15.84 -1.11 -9.62
C CYS A 34 -17.09 -1.91 -10.04
N GLU A 35 -16.96 -2.78 -11.05
CA GLU A 35 -18.04 -3.67 -11.49
C GLU A 35 -18.52 -4.58 -10.36
N MET A 36 -17.59 -5.29 -9.71
CA MET A 36 -17.90 -6.18 -8.60
C MET A 36 -18.58 -5.43 -7.44
N PHE A 37 -18.09 -4.23 -7.11
CA PHE A 37 -18.67 -3.38 -6.07
C PHE A 37 -20.10 -2.97 -6.43
N ARG A 38 -20.37 -2.59 -7.68
CA ARG A 38 -21.71 -2.24 -8.17
C ARG A 38 -22.68 -3.43 -8.20
N LEU A 39 -22.18 -4.62 -8.49
CA LEU A 39 -22.96 -5.86 -8.42
C LEU A 39 -23.29 -6.29 -6.98
N GLY A 40 -22.79 -5.57 -5.97
CA GLY A 40 -23.04 -5.87 -4.56
C GLY A 40 -22.23 -7.07 -4.04
N LEU A 41 -21.15 -7.46 -4.74
CA LEU A 41 -20.23 -8.46 -4.21
C LEU A 41 -19.46 -7.90 -3.00
N PRO A 42 -19.01 -8.75 -2.07
CA PRO A 42 -18.32 -8.32 -0.85
C PRO A 42 -16.90 -7.85 -1.13
N VAL A 43 -16.78 -6.71 -1.80
CA VAL A 43 -15.52 -6.02 -2.10
C VAL A 43 -15.29 -4.96 -1.03
N PRO A 44 -14.13 -4.98 -0.32
CA PRO A 44 -13.77 -3.90 0.59
C PRO A 44 -13.80 -2.53 -0.11
N PRO A 45 -14.25 -1.46 0.56
CA PRO A 45 -14.29 -0.14 -0.04
C PRO A 45 -12.90 0.32 -0.47
N GLY A 46 -12.84 1.02 -1.60
CA GLY A 46 -11.60 1.48 -2.20
C GLY A 46 -11.84 2.51 -3.29
N PHE A 47 -10.75 2.96 -3.89
CA PHE A 47 -10.74 3.89 -5.00
C PHE A 47 -9.65 3.52 -6.02
N VAL A 48 -9.72 4.13 -7.19
CA VAL A 48 -8.80 3.97 -8.30
C VAL A 48 -8.27 5.35 -8.70
N ILE A 49 -6.95 5.48 -8.80
CA ILE A 49 -6.30 6.63 -9.43
C ILE A 49 -6.29 6.37 -10.94
N SER A 50 -6.80 7.30 -11.73
CA SER A 50 -7.03 7.06 -13.15
C SER A 50 -5.73 6.90 -13.95
N THR A 51 -5.80 6.16 -15.05
CA THR A 51 -4.69 6.04 -16.02
C THR A 51 -4.32 7.39 -16.62
N GLU A 52 -5.28 8.31 -16.75
CA GLU A 52 -5.02 9.68 -17.20
C GLU A 52 -4.17 10.47 -16.20
N THR A 53 -4.38 10.27 -14.89
CA THR A 53 -3.55 10.87 -13.83
C THR A 53 -2.11 10.36 -13.91
N CYS A 54 -1.90 9.08 -14.23
CA CYS A 54 -0.58 8.52 -14.47
C CYS A 54 0.09 9.15 -15.72
N LEU A 55 -0.66 9.36 -16.80
CA LEU A 55 -0.15 10.10 -17.98
C LEU A 55 0.21 11.55 -17.64
N GLU A 56 -0.60 12.21 -16.82
CA GLU A 56 -0.33 13.57 -16.36
C GLU A 56 0.95 13.65 -15.52
N TYR A 57 1.17 12.68 -14.62
CA TYR A 57 2.42 12.55 -13.86
C TYR A 57 3.66 12.53 -14.77
N PHE A 58 3.64 11.71 -15.83
CA PHE A 58 4.74 11.66 -16.80
C PHE A 58 4.87 12.98 -17.60
N ASN A 59 3.75 13.57 -18.02
CA ASN A 59 3.76 14.85 -18.74
C ASN A 59 4.29 16.02 -17.89
N LEU A 60 4.14 15.94 -16.56
CA LEU A 60 4.68 16.90 -15.59
C LEU A 60 6.16 16.65 -15.24
N GLY A 61 6.79 15.65 -15.86
CA GLY A 61 8.19 15.28 -15.62
C GLY A 61 8.37 14.48 -14.34
N ASN A 62 7.54 13.45 -14.14
CA ASN A 62 7.52 12.60 -12.95
C ASN A 62 7.24 13.41 -11.68
N ARG A 63 6.16 14.19 -11.71
CA ARG A 63 5.67 14.92 -10.54
C ARG A 63 4.18 14.71 -10.41
N LEU A 64 3.73 14.45 -9.18
CA LEU A 64 2.32 14.24 -8.90
C LEU A 64 1.49 15.48 -9.32
N PRO A 65 0.37 15.29 -10.03
CA PRO A 65 -0.52 16.40 -10.40
C PRO A 65 -1.07 17.17 -9.19
N ASP A 66 -1.25 18.47 -9.36
CA ASP A 66 -1.84 19.33 -8.32
C ASP A 66 -3.23 18.82 -7.90
N GLY A 67 -3.48 18.77 -6.60
CA GLY A 67 -4.75 18.31 -6.03
C GLY A 67 -4.95 16.79 -6.00
N LEU A 68 -3.99 15.98 -6.51
CA LEU A 68 -4.04 14.52 -6.39
C LEU A 68 -4.01 14.09 -4.92
N THR A 69 -3.08 14.63 -4.13
CA THR A 69 -2.94 14.32 -2.70
C THR A 69 -4.23 14.61 -1.93
N ASP A 70 -4.89 15.74 -2.21
CA ASP A 70 -6.17 16.08 -1.57
C ASP A 70 -7.30 15.13 -2.00
N SER A 71 -7.32 14.73 -3.28
CA SER A 71 -8.28 13.75 -3.81
C SER A 71 -8.10 12.37 -3.16
N ILE A 72 -6.86 11.95 -2.95
CA ILE A 72 -6.52 10.72 -2.23
C ILE A 72 -6.97 10.82 -0.78
N ARG A 73 -6.65 11.92 -0.08
CA ARG A 73 -7.08 12.15 1.31
C ARG A 73 -8.59 12.10 1.46
N GLY A 74 -9.33 12.75 0.56
CA GLY A 74 -10.79 12.69 0.54
C GLY A 74 -11.34 11.29 0.31
N SER A 75 -10.71 10.51 -0.57
CA SER A 75 -11.13 9.13 -0.86
C SER A 75 -10.81 8.16 0.29
N VAL A 76 -9.67 8.33 0.95
CA VAL A 76 -9.35 7.61 2.19
C VAL A 76 -10.37 7.95 3.29
N GLY A 77 -10.74 9.22 3.45
CA GLY A 77 -11.80 9.63 4.40
C GLY A 77 -13.13 8.91 4.18
N GLN A 78 -13.53 8.68 2.92
CA GLN A 78 -14.73 7.88 2.62
C GLN A 78 -14.56 6.39 2.99
N ILE A 79 -13.36 5.84 2.88
CA ILE A 79 -13.06 4.48 3.34
C ILE A 79 -13.13 4.42 4.87
N GLU A 80 -12.56 5.40 5.56
CA GLU A 80 -12.61 5.52 7.02
C GLU A 80 -14.04 5.52 7.54
N GLU A 81 -14.91 6.34 6.95
CA GLU A 81 -16.34 6.41 7.29
C GLU A 81 -17.06 5.06 7.09
N LYS A 82 -16.82 4.39 5.95
CA LYS A 82 -17.46 3.11 5.63
C LYS A 82 -16.98 1.95 6.52
N MET A 83 -15.70 1.96 6.88
CA MET A 83 -15.07 0.90 7.67
C MET A 83 -15.15 1.15 9.18
N GLY A 84 -15.46 2.38 9.59
CA GLY A 84 -15.41 2.81 10.99
C GLY A 84 -14.00 2.73 11.58
N ARG A 85 -12.98 2.91 10.75
CA ARG A 85 -11.55 2.85 11.12
C ARG A 85 -10.87 4.14 10.66
N LYS A 86 -9.69 4.45 11.19
CA LYS A 86 -8.95 5.66 10.81
C LYS A 86 -7.53 5.35 10.36
N PHE A 87 -7.12 5.96 9.24
CA PHE A 87 -5.78 5.84 8.67
C PHE A 87 -4.78 6.56 9.59
N GLY A 88 -3.80 5.82 10.08
CA GLY A 88 -2.87 6.29 11.11
C GLY A 88 -3.40 6.33 12.54
N SER A 89 -4.55 5.73 12.83
CA SER A 89 -5.03 5.57 14.21
C SER A 89 -4.31 4.43 14.93
N LEU A 90 -3.97 4.64 16.20
CA LEU A 90 -3.41 3.61 17.08
C LEU A 90 -4.50 2.70 17.67
N GLU A 91 -5.75 3.15 17.79
CA GLU A 91 -6.81 2.36 18.44
C GLU A 91 -7.62 1.53 17.45
N ARG A 92 -7.96 2.10 16.29
CA ARG A 92 -8.72 1.43 15.23
C ARG A 92 -8.05 1.68 13.88
N PRO A 93 -6.86 1.11 13.67
CA PRO A 93 -6.08 1.35 12.46
C PRO A 93 -6.84 0.92 11.21
N LEU A 94 -6.83 1.78 10.20
CA LEU A 94 -7.11 1.44 8.83
C LEU A 94 -5.77 1.16 8.13
N LEU A 95 -5.63 -0.04 7.57
CA LEU A 95 -4.54 -0.38 6.67
C LEU A 95 -5.10 -0.53 5.25
N VAL A 96 -4.31 -0.16 4.25
CA VAL A 96 -4.71 -0.24 2.84
C VAL A 96 -3.74 -1.11 2.04
N SER A 97 -4.18 -1.55 0.87
CA SER A 97 -3.32 -2.18 -0.13
C SER A 97 -3.24 -1.31 -1.36
N VAL A 98 -2.03 -1.14 -1.91
CA VAL A 98 -1.79 -0.39 -3.15
C VAL A 98 -1.40 -1.40 -4.24
N ARG A 99 -2.06 -1.31 -5.39
CA ARG A 99 -1.96 -2.29 -6.47
C ARG A 99 -1.94 -1.60 -7.82
N SER A 100 -0.87 -1.80 -8.58
CA SER A 100 -0.77 -1.33 -9.97
C SER A 100 -1.83 -1.99 -10.86
N GLY A 101 -2.41 -1.22 -11.78
CA GLY A 101 -3.46 -1.68 -12.68
C GLY A 101 -3.47 -0.93 -14.01
N ALA A 102 -2.89 -1.53 -15.05
CA ALA A 102 -2.90 -0.97 -16.40
C ALA A 102 -4.14 -1.39 -17.19
N ARG A 103 -4.35 -0.75 -18.34
CA ARG A 103 -5.39 -1.09 -19.31
C ARG A 103 -5.32 -2.54 -19.76
N VAL A 104 -4.11 -3.02 -20.05
CA VAL A 104 -3.83 -4.41 -20.43
C VAL A 104 -2.97 -5.03 -19.34
N SER A 105 -3.19 -6.32 -19.06
CA SER A 105 -2.36 -7.04 -18.09
C SER A 105 -0.91 -7.05 -18.56
N MET A 106 -0.03 -6.45 -17.76
CA MET A 106 1.41 -6.45 -17.98
C MET A 106 2.05 -7.27 -16.85
N PRO A 107 2.44 -8.54 -17.10
CA PRO A 107 3.21 -9.32 -16.15
C PRO A 107 4.52 -8.59 -15.80
N GLY A 108 4.86 -8.49 -14.52
CA GLY A 108 6.06 -7.79 -14.04
C GLY A 108 5.88 -6.28 -13.79
N MET A 109 4.66 -5.74 -13.85
CA MET A 109 4.40 -4.42 -13.25
C MET A 109 4.42 -4.50 -11.73
N MET A 110 4.81 -3.37 -11.10
CA MET A 110 4.89 -3.13 -9.65
C MET A 110 4.09 -4.11 -8.79
N ASP A 111 4.80 -4.72 -7.84
CA ASP A 111 4.24 -5.67 -6.90
C ASP A 111 3.21 -5.03 -5.96
N THR A 112 2.29 -5.86 -5.45
CA THR A 112 1.21 -5.41 -4.57
C THR A 112 1.76 -5.10 -3.18
N ILE A 113 1.56 -3.86 -2.72
CA ILE A 113 1.87 -3.46 -1.34
C ILE A 113 0.67 -3.78 -0.45
N LEU A 114 0.87 -4.62 0.55
CA LEU A 114 -0.13 -4.95 1.57
C LEU A 114 0.24 -4.29 2.90
N ASN A 115 -0.76 -4.11 3.77
CA ASN A 115 -0.60 -3.55 5.12
C ASN A 115 -0.02 -2.12 5.15
N LEU A 116 -0.21 -1.34 4.08
CA LEU A 116 0.26 0.04 4.03
C LEU A 116 -0.46 0.87 5.09
N GLY A 117 0.31 1.70 5.78
CA GLY A 117 -0.13 2.50 6.92
C GLY A 117 0.29 1.90 8.27
N ILE A 118 1.05 0.81 8.29
CA ILE A 118 1.58 0.22 9.53
C ILE A 118 2.96 0.81 9.87
N ASP A 119 3.19 1.03 11.16
CA ASP A 119 4.48 1.33 11.77
C ASP A 119 4.59 0.60 13.12
N ASP A 120 5.60 0.91 13.96
CA ASP A 120 5.73 0.26 15.28
C ASP A 120 4.50 0.50 16.18
N ALA A 121 3.99 1.73 16.22
CA ALA A 121 2.91 2.12 17.12
C ALA A 121 1.57 1.54 16.64
N ILE A 122 1.33 1.57 15.33
CA ILE A 122 0.14 1.03 14.69
C ILE A 122 0.14 -0.50 14.75
N ALA A 123 1.31 -1.15 14.63
CA ALA A 123 1.42 -2.60 14.84
C ALA A 123 1.04 -2.98 16.28
N GLN A 124 1.41 -2.19 17.28
CA GLN A 124 0.99 -2.41 18.66
C GLN A 124 -0.53 -2.23 18.83
N GLY A 125 -1.10 -1.19 18.23
CA GLY A 125 -2.55 -0.98 18.20
C GLY A 125 -3.32 -2.14 17.56
N LEU A 126 -2.81 -2.64 16.43
CA LEU A 126 -3.37 -3.81 15.74
C LEU A 126 -3.26 -5.08 16.59
N ALA A 127 -2.14 -5.27 17.31
CA ALA A 127 -1.96 -6.38 18.22
C ALA A 127 -3.00 -6.40 19.34
N GLU A 128 -3.30 -5.22 19.91
CA GLU A 128 -4.31 -5.06 20.95
C GLU A 128 -5.72 -5.33 20.43
N GLU A 129 -6.06 -4.80 19.24
CA GLU A 129 -7.36 -5.05 18.60
C GLU A 129 -7.57 -6.54 18.28
N MET A 130 -6.55 -7.21 17.74
CA MET A 130 -6.62 -8.62 17.35
C MET A 130 -6.42 -9.60 18.51
N CYS A 131 -5.94 -9.11 19.66
CA CYS A 131 -5.41 -9.95 20.75
C CYS A 131 -4.34 -10.95 20.26
N ASP A 132 -3.53 -10.53 19.28
CA ASP A 132 -2.51 -11.36 18.64
C ASP A 132 -1.30 -10.50 18.21
N LEU A 133 -0.34 -10.39 19.13
CA LEU A 133 0.91 -9.67 18.89
C LEU A 133 1.72 -10.28 17.76
N ARG A 134 1.75 -11.61 17.65
CA ARG A 134 2.55 -12.29 16.64
C ARG A 134 2.09 -11.91 15.25
N THR A 135 0.77 -11.92 15.02
CA THR A 135 0.19 -11.61 13.70
C THR A 135 0.42 -10.14 13.32
N ALA A 136 0.32 -9.21 14.27
CA ALA A 136 0.60 -7.80 13.99
C ALA A 136 2.08 -7.56 13.64
N LEU A 137 3.02 -8.21 14.35
CA LEU A 137 4.45 -8.13 14.02
C LEU A 137 4.77 -8.81 12.69
N ASP A 138 4.11 -9.92 12.36
CA ASP A 138 4.26 -10.59 11.06
C ASP A 138 3.79 -9.68 9.91
N ALA A 139 2.65 -9.00 10.09
CA ALA A 139 2.14 -8.02 9.15
C ALA A 139 3.11 -6.84 8.96
N HIS A 140 3.70 -6.35 10.05
CA HIS A 140 4.67 -5.25 10.02
C HIS A 140 5.96 -5.65 9.30
N ARG A 141 6.59 -6.79 9.64
CA ARG A 141 7.82 -7.22 8.92
C ARG A 141 7.58 -7.43 7.42
N ARG A 142 6.39 -7.93 7.05
CA ARG A 142 6.03 -8.16 5.64
C ARG A 142 5.83 -6.84 4.91
N PHE A 143 5.19 -5.86 5.55
CA PHE A 143 5.11 -4.50 5.02
C PHE A 143 6.50 -3.92 4.79
N LEU A 144 7.40 -3.99 5.78
CA LEU A 144 8.78 -3.48 5.64
C LEU A 144 9.49 -4.06 4.43
N LYS A 145 9.45 -5.39 4.26
CA LYS A 145 10.05 -6.07 3.11
C LYS A 145 9.44 -5.59 1.79
N ILE A 146 8.11 -5.63 1.68
CA ILE A 146 7.41 -5.32 0.42
C ILE A 146 7.59 -3.84 0.06
N TYR A 147 7.44 -2.94 1.03
CA TYR A 147 7.59 -1.51 0.81
C TYR A 147 9.03 -1.15 0.44
N ALA A 148 10.02 -1.75 1.11
CA ALA A 148 11.42 -1.50 0.81
C ALA A 148 11.81 -1.97 -0.59
N ASP A 149 11.31 -3.13 -1.03
CA ASP A 149 11.49 -3.64 -2.40
C ASP A 149 10.81 -2.72 -3.43
N VAL A 150 9.51 -2.48 -3.26
CA VAL A 150 8.68 -1.81 -4.27
C VAL A 150 8.91 -0.30 -4.36
N VAL A 151 9.07 0.37 -3.22
CA VAL A 151 9.10 1.83 -3.15
C VAL A 151 10.51 2.36 -2.94
N MET A 152 11.37 1.59 -2.27
CA MET A 152 12.73 2.02 -1.94
C MET A 152 13.82 1.24 -2.72
N GLU A 153 13.43 0.36 -3.64
CA GLU A 153 14.31 -0.43 -4.52
C GLU A 153 15.38 -1.25 -3.76
N VAL A 154 15.05 -1.76 -2.58
CA VAL A 154 15.94 -2.60 -1.76
C VAL A 154 15.81 -4.07 -2.15
N GLU A 155 16.95 -4.69 -2.51
CA GLU A 155 17.00 -6.10 -2.94
C GLU A 155 16.32 -7.06 -1.93
N PRO A 156 15.29 -7.83 -2.34
CA PRO A 156 14.52 -8.69 -1.45
C PRO A 156 15.34 -9.75 -0.72
N GLY A 157 16.45 -10.21 -1.31
CA GLY A 157 17.32 -11.25 -0.76
C GLY A 157 17.88 -10.90 0.62
N VAL A 158 18.13 -9.62 0.89
CA VAL A 158 18.65 -9.15 2.18
C VAL A 158 17.69 -9.49 3.33
N PHE A 159 16.39 -9.41 3.09
CA PHE A 159 15.37 -9.72 4.09
C PHE A 159 15.26 -11.23 4.36
N GLU A 160 15.41 -12.06 3.32
CA GLU A 160 15.41 -13.53 3.45
C GLU A 160 16.63 -14.05 4.21
N GLU A 161 17.81 -13.43 4.01
CA GLU A 161 19.01 -13.73 4.77
C GLU A 161 18.82 -13.44 6.26
N ILE A 162 18.30 -12.25 6.60
CA ILE A 162 18.00 -11.87 7.99
C ILE A 162 17.02 -12.85 8.63
N LEU A 163 15.94 -13.20 7.91
CA LEU A 163 14.93 -14.12 8.43
C LEU A 163 15.51 -15.52 8.67
N THR A 164 16.36 -15.99 7.76
CA THR A 164 17.06 -17.28 7.89
C THR A 164 17.96 -17.30 9.12
N LEU A 165 18.73 -16.23 9.36
CA LEU A 165 19.58 -16.10 10.55
C LEU A 165 18.79 -16.19 11.85
N HIS A 166 17.62 -15.53 11.92
CA HIS A 166 16.76 -15.61 13.09
C HIS A 166 16.14 -17.01 13.28
N LYS A 167 15.73 -17.67 12.19
CA LYS A 167 15.22 -19.04 12.24
C LYS A 167 16.28 -20.03 12.73
N ASP A 168 17.51 -19.92 12.23
CA ASP A 168 18.63 -20.76 12.66
C ASP A 168 18.98 -20.57 14.14
N ARG A 169 18.99 -19.32 14.60
CA ARG A 169 19.22 -18.96 16.01
C ARG A 169 18.18 -19.59 16.93
N ASP A 170 16.91 -19.54 16.51
CA ASP A 170 15.78 -20.04 17.29
C ASP A 170 15.52 -21.55 17.05
N ARG A 171 16.30 -22.19 16.16
CA ARG A 171 16.19 -23.61 15.77
C ARG A 171 14.82 -23.98 15.23
N VAL A 172 14.23 -23.10 14.45
CA VAL A 172 12.95 -23.33 13.75
C VAL A 172 13.19 -23.38 12.24
N THR A 173 12.28 -24.01 11.50
CA THR A 173 12.40 -24.15 10.03
C THR A 173 11.46 -23.23 9.28
N GLU A 174 10.29 -22.97 9.87
CA GLU A 174 9.20 -22.23 9.24
C GLU A 174 9.00 -20.86 9.91
N ASP A 175 8.71 -19.83 9.11
CA ASP A 175 8.46 -18.47 9.60
C ASP A 175 7.36 -18.40 10.67
N HIS A 176 6.33 -19.25 10.56
CA HIS A 176 5.20 -19.24 11.48
C HIS A 176 5.60 -19.66 12.91
N GLN A 177 6.76 -20.31 13.07
CA GLN A 177 7.28 -20.79 14.36
C GLN A 177 8.07 -19.71 15.11
N LEU A 178 8.40 -18.57 14.46
CA LEU A 178 9.08 -17.46 15.12
C LEU A 178 8.17 -16.82 16.17
N ALA A 179 8.73 -16.67 17.38
CA ALA A 179 8.07 -16.03 18.51
C ALA A 179 8.03 -14.49 18.37
N PRO A 180 7.09 -13.79 19.03
CA PRO A 180 6.99 -12.33 18.99
C PRO A 180 8.31 -11.60 19.31
N GLU A 181 9.06 -12.07 20.30
CA GLU A 181 10.34 -11.48 20.71
C GLU A 181 11.36 -11.53 19.57
N THR A 182 11.36 -12.61 18.79
CA THR A 182 12.22 -12.73 17.61
C THR A 182 11.71 -11.88 16.46
N LEU A 183 10.40 -11.79 16.25
CA LEU A 183 9.83 -10.90 15.22
C LEU A 183 10.18 -9.43 15.48
N HIS A 184 10.24 -8.97 16.73
CA HIS A 184 10.74 -7.64 17.06
C HIS A 184 12.19 -7.43 16.62
N ASN A 185 13.06 -8.43 16.84
CA ASN A 185 14.45 -8.37 16.38
C ASN A 185 14.53 -8.36 14.84
N VAL A 186 13.74 -9.18 14.16
CA VAL A 186 13.64 -9.20 12.69
C VAL A 186 13.24 -7.82 12.15
N ILE A 187 12.23 -7.18 12.74
CA ILE A 187 11.76 -5.83 12.37
C ILE A 187 12.89 -4.80 12.53
N SER A 188 13.62 -4.85 13.65
CA SER A 188 14.77 -3.97 13.90
C SER A 188 15.88 -4.16 12.86
N ASP A 189 16.19 -5.41 12.52
CA ASP A 189 17.24 -5.73 11.55
C ASP A 189 16.81 -5.37 10.12
N TYR A 190 15.53 -5.50 9.79
CA TYR A 190 14.96 -5.04 8.52
C TYR A 190 15.10 -3.52 8.37
N LYS A 191 14.71 -2.74 9.39
CA LYS A 191 14.87 -1.27 9.38
C LYS A 191 16.33 -0.86 9.23
N SER A 192 17.22 -1.55 9.92
CA SER A 192 18.66 -1.32 9.82
C SER A 192 19.19 -1.66 8.42
N ALA A 193 18.70 -2.73 7.80
CA ALA A 193 19.08 -3.11 6.44
C ALA A 193 18.59 -2.09 5.40
N ILE A 194 17.34 -1.64 5.52
CA ILE A 194 16.77 -0.58 4.67
C ILE A 194 17.63 0.67 4.74
N ARG A 195 17.91 1.16 5.96
CA ARG A 195 18.74 2.35 6.16
C ARG A 195 20.15 2.20 5.58
N ARG A 196 20.76 1.02 5.69
CA ARG A 196 22.08 0.76 5.09
C ARG A 196 22.04 0.76 3.56
N ALA A 197 20.97 0.25 2.95
CA ALA A 197 20.82 0.16 1.50
C ALA A 197 20.48 1.52 0.87
N THR A 198 19.62 2.30 1.50
CA THR A 198 19.03 3.52 0.90
C THR A 198 19.62 4.82 1.46
N GLY A 199 20.26 4.76 2.63
CA GLY A 199 20.70 5.93 3.38
C GLY A 199 19.59 6.65 4.16
N ALA A 200 18.34 6.16 4.08
CA ALA A 200 17.18 6.76 4.73
C ALA A 200 16.39 5.74 5.56
N ASP A 201 15.74 6.20 6.62
CA ASP A 201 14.80 5.38 7.37
C ASP A 201 13.50 5.19 6.58
N ILE A 202 12.80 4.08 6.80
CA ILE A 202 11.48 3.86 6.22
C ILE A 202 10.49 4.90 6.79
N PRO A 203 9.58 5.47 5.98
CA PRO A 203 8.59 6.43 6.47
C PRO A 203 7.67 5.83 7.54
N THR A 204 7.46 6.57 8.62
CA THR A 204 6.55 6.20 9.71
C THR A 204 5.18 6.85 9.59
N ASP A 205 5.06 8.01 8.92
CA ASP A 205 3.76 8.60 8.60
C ASP A 205 3.04 7.75 7.53
N PRO A 206 1.85 7.20 7.82
CA PRO A 206 1.04 6.48 6.84
C PRO A 206 0.75 7.28 5.57
N TRP A 207 0.65 8.62 5.65
CA TRP A 207 0.43 9.45 4.48
C TRP A 207 1.65 9.51 3.58
N ASP A 208 2.85 9.65 4.14
CA ASP A 208 4.09 9.59 3.36
C ASP A 208 4.22 8.21 2.69
N GLN A 209 3.93 7.13 3.41
CA GLN A 209 3.91 5.78 2.84
C GLN A 209 2.97 5.69 1.63
N LEU A 210 1.73 6.21 1.75
CA LEU A 210 0.72 6.13 0.70
C LEU A 210 1.11 6.97 -0.53
N ILE A 211 1.67 8.15 -0.32
CA ILE A 211 2.06 9.05 -1.41
C ILE A 211 3.28 8.51 -2.15
N HIS A 212 4.32 8.06 -1.45
CA HIS A 212 5.47 7.42 -2.09
C HIS A 212 5.07 6.13 -2.84
N ALA A 213 4.17 5.32 -2.28
CA ALA A 213 3.63 4.13 -2.95
C ALA A 213 2.75 4.46 -4.17
N THR A 214 2.21 5.67 -4.26
CA THR A 214 1.45 6.15 -5.43
C THR A 214 2.38 6.63 -6.55
N GLU A 215 3.54 7.17 -6.18
CA GLU A 215 4.52 7.73 -7.11
C GLU A 215 5.45 6.69 -7.71
N ALA A 216 5.82 5.66 -6.93
CA ALA A 216 6.58 4.50 -7.40
C ALA A 216 5.81 3.74 -8.50
#